data_AF-G5F4E4-F1
#
_entry.id   AF-G5F4E4-F1
#
_cell.length_a   1.000
_cell.length_b   1.000
_cell.length_c   1.000
_cell.angle_alpha   90.00
_cell.angle_beta   90.00
_cell.angle_gamma   90.00
#
_symmetry.space_group_name_H-M   'P 1'
#
loop_
_entity.id
_entity.type
_entity.pdbx_description
1 polymer ?
#
loop_
_entity_poly.entity_id
_entity_poly.type
_entity_poly.pdbx_seq_one_letter_code
_entity_poly.pdbx_strand_id
1 'polypeptide(L)'
;MGGRPQSEVERGFSQRVGARRTRVVRAGSREGLLSRLCLPGDALVVPTLGGMPVGVPDLRVLAPEARGQGRAVVADNTLASSFGAAPLRRGAHLAVELLDPVLGEGAGLAAVSLSRDSRRVAGLDEAVDALDGASAGELEALVAALPAFDLRRRAANDEAMVVACYLRCHPAVSGLRYPGLPDDPDHEAAAALLFDGFGPLVDFRLAGEASWCRVACGGGDARGLVARLEARLCRQGC
;
A
#
# COMPACT_ATOMS: atom_id res chain seq x y z
N MET A 1 -4.46 -14.34 29.22
CA MET A 1 -3.62 -13.14 29.47
C MET A 1 -4.05 -12.06 28.49
N GLY A 2 -4.56 -10.91 28.97
CA GLY A 2 -4.89 -9.79 28.09
C GLY A 2 -3.62 -9.06 27.66
N GLY A 3 -3.39 -8.93 26.35
CA GLY A 3 -2.26 -8.19 25.82
C GLY A 3 -2.31 -6.69 26.20
N ARG A 4 -1.19 -5.97 26.01
CA ARG A 4 -1.11 -4.55 26.40
C ARG A 4 -2.22 -3.71 25.76
N PRO A 5 -2.74 -2.67 26.44
CA PRO A 5 -3.67 -1.73 25.84
C PRO A 5 -3.05 -1.07 24.60
N GLN A 6 -3.90 -0.74 23.62
CA GLN A 6 -3.47 0.01 22.45
C GLN A 6 -3.13 1.46 22.84
N SER A 7 -2.10 2.04 22.21
CA SER A 7 -1.90 3.49 22.22
C SER A 7 -3.00 4.19 21.40
N GLU A 8 -3.07 5.52 21.49
CA GLU A 8 -4.02 6.30 20.69
C GLU A 8 -3.76 6.18 19.19
N VAL A 9 -2.49 6.28 18.77
CA VAL A 9 -2.11 6.12 17.36
C VAL A 9 -2.45 4.74 16.84
N GLU A 10 -2.24 3.68 17.62
CA GLU A 10 -2.65 2.31 17.28
C GLU A 10 -4.17 2.19 17.10
N ARG A 11 -4.97 2.83 17.95
CA ARG A 11 -6.43 2.89 17.76
C ARG A 11 -6.79 3.65 16.48
N GLY A 12 -6.08 4.73 16.16
CA GLY A 12 -6.24 5.48 14.92
C GLY A 12 -6.00 4.63 13.67
N PHE A 13 -4.99 3.77 13.67
CA PHE A 13 -4.80 2.77 12.60
C PHE A 13 -5.96 1.77 12.58
N SER A 14 -6.34 1.21 13.74
CA SER A 14 -7.45 0.23 13.82
C SER A 14 -8.73 0.78 13.15
N GLN A 15 -9.10 2.02 13.45
CA GLN A 15 -10.31 2.65 12.91
C GLN A 15 -10.25 2.81 11.38
N ARG A 16 -9.12 3.30 10.86
CA ARG A 16 -8.91 3.52 9.42
C ARG A 16 -9.07 2.22 8.64
N VAL A 17 -8.34 1.17 9.01
CA VAL A 17 -8.31 -0.07 8.23
C VAL A 17 -9.40 -1.08 8.60
N GLY A 18 -10.20 -0.80 9.64
CA GLY A 18 -11.25 -1.71 10.13
C GLY A 18 -10.71 -2.87 10.99
N ALA A 19 -9.59 -2.64 11.68
CA ALA A 19 -8.99 -3.64 12.56
C ALA A 19 -9.74 -3.73 13.90
N ARG A 20 -9.72 -4.91 14.52
CA ARG A 20 -10.05 -5.04 15.95
C ARG A 20 -8.92 -4.53 16.85
N ARG A 21 -7.68 -4.62 16.36
CA ARG A 21 -6.46 -4.16 17.04
C ARG A 21 -5.36 -3.96 16.02
N THR A 22 -4.49 -3.00 16.32
CA THR A 22 -3.25 -2.72 15.60
C THR A 22 -2.11 -2.61 16.61
N ARG A 23 -0.94 -3.11 16.24
CA ARG A 23 0.33 -2.90 16.94
C ARG A 23 1.29 -2.15 16.04
N VAL A 24 1.94 -1.12 16.56
CA VAL A 24 3.13 -0.56 15.92
C VAL A 24 4.35 -1.27 16.51
N VAL A 25 5.13 -1.87 15.63
CA VAL A 25 6.24 -2.77 15.97
C VAL A 25 7.49 -2.37 15.19
N ARG A 26 8.65 -2.74 15.72
CA ARG A 26 9.90 -2.66 14.97
C ARG A 26 9.93 -3.78 13.94
N ALA A 27 10.23 -3.41 12.70
CA ALA A 27 10.35 -4.29 11.56
C ALA A 27 11.49 -3.79 10.67
N GLY A 28 12.54 -4.59 10.50
CA GLY A 28 13.64 -4.25 9.59
C GLY A 28 13.25 -4.40 8.11
N SER A 29 12.39 -5.37 7.80
CA SER A 29 11.83 -5.58 6.46
C SER A 29 10.47 -6.25 6.55
N ARG A 30 9.69 -6.19 5.46
CA ARG A 30 8.41 -6.90 5.34
C ARG A 30 8.60 -8.40 5.50
N GLU A 31 9.58 -8.99 4.81
CA GLU A 31 9.85 -10.42 4.82
C GLU A 31 10.26 -10.89 6.21
N GLY A 32 11.11 -10.12 6.90
CA GLY A 32 11.52 -10.40 8.27
C GLY A 32 10.39 -10.25 9.29
N LEU A 33 9.45 -9.34 9.05
CA LEU A 33 8.24 -9.23 9.86
C LEU A 33 7.31 -10.42 9.64
N LEU A 34 7.02 -10.75 8.37
CA LEU A 34 6.12 -11.85 8.01
C LEU A 34 6.62 -13.20 8.52
N SER A 35 7.94 -13.44 8.52
CA SER A 35 8.52 -14.70 9.04
C SER A 35 8.36 -14.88 10.56
N ARG A 36 8.14 -13.78 11.30
CA ARG A 36 7.86 -13.80 12.75
C ARG A 36 6.37 -13.96 13.06
N LEU A 37 5.49 -13.79 12.07
CA LEU A 37 4.07 -14.03 12.21
C LEU A 37 3.84 -15.52 11.92
N CYS A 38 3.27 -16.28 12.86
CA CYS A 38 2.97 -17.72 12.73
C CYS A 38 1.91 -18.02 11.66
N LEU A 39 2.13 -17.54 10.44
CA LEU A 39 1.27 -17.71 9.28
C LEU A 39 1.47 -19.13 8.72
N PRO A 40 0.39 -19.78 8.25
CA PRO A 40 0.50 -20.98 7.44
C PRO A 40 1.43 -20.74 6.24
N GLY A 41 2.23 -21.76 5.87
CA GLY A 41 3.21 -21.64 4.77
C GLY A 41 2.60 -21.33 3.40
N ASP A 42 1.28 -21.52 3.25
CA ASP A 42 0.51 -21.22 2.05
C ASP A 42 -0.26 -19.89 2.14
N ALA A 43 -0.01 -19.05 3.14
CA ALA A 43 -0.68 -17.76 3.28
C ALA A 43 -0.64 -16.93 2.00
N LEU A 44 -1.77 -16.33 1.63
CA LEU A 44 -1.85 -15.39 0.52
C LEU A 44 -1.38 -14.01 1.00
N VAL A 45 -0.20 -13.58 0.53
CA VAL A 45 0.28 -12.21 0.71
C VAL A 45 0.00 -11.43 -0.56
N VAL A 46 -0.73 -10.32 -0.43
CA VAL A 46 -1.22 -9.55 -1.58
C VAL A 46 -1.09 -8.06 -1.30
N PRO A 47 -0.48 -7.27 -2.21
CA PRO A 47 -0.44 -5.81 -2.06
C PRO A 47 -1.84 -5.22 -2.27
N THR A 48 -2.21 -4.19 -1.51
CA THR A 48 -3.43 -3.41 -1.79
C THR A 48 -3.25 -2.47 -2.98
N LEU A 49 -2.00 -2.07 -3.23
CA LEU A 49 -1.54 -1.36 -4.41
C LEU A 49 -0.06 -1.70 -4.59
N GLY A 50 0.37 -2.12 -5.77
CA GLY A 50 1.78 -2.45 -6.01
C GLY A 50 2.02 -3.24 -7.29
N GLY A 51 3.16 -3.93 -7.38
CA GLY A 51 3.58 -4.66 -8.58
C GLY A 51 4.29 -3.77 -9.60
N MET A 52 4.78 -4.36 -10.70
CA MET A 52 5.24 -3.65 -11.91
C MET A 52 4.81 -4.47 -13.15
N PRO A 53 3.81 -4.00 -13.92
CA PRO A 53 3.13 -2.72 -13.76
C PRO A 53 2.30 -2.65 -12.48
N VAL A 54 2.04 -1.42 -12.02
CA VAL A 54 1.22 -1.12 -10.84
C VAL A 54 -0.20 -1.59 -11.08
N GLY A 55 -0.77 -2.22 -10.06
CA GLY A 55 -2.12 -2.77 -10.11
C GLY A 55 -2.74 -2.91 -8.74
N VAL A 56 -4.02 -3.27 -8.74
CA VAL A 56 -4.82 -3.52 -7.54
C VAL A 56 -5.48 -4.90 -7.66
N PRO A 57 -4.96 -5.92 -6.97
CA PRO A 57 -5.59 -7.23 -6.91
C PRO A 57 -6.99 -7.13 -6.27
N ASP A 58 -7.98 -7.81 -6.85
CA ASP A 58 -9.36 -7.76 -6.32
C ASP A 58 -9.50 -8.62 -5.06
N LEU A 59 -9.32 -7.98 -3.90
CA LEU A 59 -9.52 -8.63 -2.59
C LEU A 59 -10.93 -9.17 -2.38
N ARG A 60 -11.95 -8.66 -3.09
CA ARG A 60 -13.34 -9.16 -2.99
C ARG A 60 -13.45 -10.58 -3.55
N VAL A 61 -12.56 -10.96 -4.46
CA VAL A 61 -12.48 -12.29 -5.07
C VAL A 61 -11.43 -13.12 -4.33
N LEU A 62 -10.21 -12.59 -4.21
CA LEU A 62 -9.06 -13.34 -3.69
C LEU A 62 -9.22 -13.73 -2.21
N ALA A 63 -9.79 -12.84 -1.38
CA ALA A 63 -9.88 -13.12 0.05
C ALA A 63 -10.90 -14.24 0.37
N PRO A 64 -12.14 -14.24 -0.18
CA PRO A 64 -13.05 -15.38 -0.02
C PRO A 64 -12.50 -16.71 -0.54
N GLU A 65 -11.84 -16.70 -1.70
CA GLU A 65 -11.23 -17.92 -2.28
C GLU A 65 -10.15 -18.52 -1.38
N ALA A 66 -9.18 -17.70 -0.98
CA ALA A 66 -8.10 -18.12 -0.08
C ALA A 66 -8.66 -18.60 1.27
N ARG A 67 -9.67 -17.90 1.81
CA ARG A 67 -10.35 -18.30 3.05
C ARG A 67 -11.09 -19.62 2.92
N GLY A 68 -11.74 -19.88 1.79
CA GLY A 68 -12.40 -21.15 1.49
C GLY A 68 -11.42 -22.32 1.45
N GLN A 69 -10.16 -22.05 1.13
CA GLN A 69 -9.05 -23.00 1.16
C GLN A 69 -8.37 -23.10 2.55
N GLY A 70 -8.86 -22.38 3.56
CA GLY A 70 -8.25 -22.35 4.90
C GLY A 70 -6.99 -21.49 5.02
N ARG A 71 -6.65 -20.71 3.99
CA ARG A 71 -5.42 -19.92 3.92
C ARG A 71 -5.56 -18.59 4.66
N ALA A 72 -4.49 -18.16 5.32
CA ALA A 72 -4.40 -16.80 5.82
C ALA A 72 -4.32 -15.81 4.65
N VAL A 73 -4.81 -14.58 4.85
CA VAL A 73 -4.82 -13.52 3.84
C VAL A 73 -4.19 -12.29 4.47
N VAL A 74 -3.05 -11.89 3.93
CA VAL A 74 -2.22 -10.79 4.42
C VAL A 74 -2.21 -9.70 3.36
N ALA A 75 -2.72 -8.52 3.71
CA ALA A 75 -2.65 -7.35 2.86
C ALA A 75 -1.35 -6.58 3.15
N ASP A 76 -0.47 -6.46 2.15
CA ASP A 76 0.59 -5.46 2.18
C ASP A 76 -0.03 -4.11 1.81
N ASN A 77 -0.20 -3.27 2.83
CA ASN A 77 -0.86 -1.99 2.74
C ASN A 77 0.12 -0.82 2.62
N THR A 78 1.42 -1.09 2.44
CA THR A 78 2.48 -0.08 2.54
C THR A 78 2.32 1.06 1.53
N LEU A 79 2.07 0.75 0.26
CA LEU A 79 2.00 1.78 -0.79
C LEU A 79 0.68 2.57 -0.74
N ALA A 80 -0.45 1.91 -0.50
CA ALA A 80 -1.73 2.60 -0.35
C ALA A 80 -1.81 3.35 1.00
N SER A 81 -1.16 2.82 2.03
CA SER A 81 -1.24 3.18 3.44
C SER A 81 -2.65 3.02 4.03
N SER A 82 -2.73 3.12 5.36
CA SER A 82 -3.99 3.19 6.08
C SER A 82 -4.83 4.43 5.74
N PHE A 83 -4.24 5.42 5.05
CA PHE A 83 -4.93 6.60 4.51
C PHE A 83 -5.49 6.39 3.10
N GLY A 84 -5.13 5.30 2.42
CA GLY A 84 -5.58 5.04 1.05
C GLY A 84 -6.32 3.73 0.87
N ALA A 85 -6.25 2.79 1.82
CA ALA A 85 -7.00 1.54 1.73
C ALA A 85 -7.35 0.95 3.11
N ALA A 86 -8.46 0.23 3.17
CA ALA A 86 -8.95 -0.47 4.37
C ALA A 86 -9.13 -1.99 4.08
N PRO A 87 -8.04 -2.73 3.84
CA PRO A 87 -8.11 -4.11 3.34
C PRO A 87 -8.80 -5.10 4.27
N LEU A 88 -8.80 -4.85 5.59
CA LEU A 88 -9.48 -5.75 6.55
C LEU A 88 -11.00 -5.70 6.39
N ARG A 89 -11.55 -4.58 5.91
CA ARG A 89 -12.98 -4.46 5.54
C ARG A 89 -13.31 -5.22 4.26
N ARG A 90 -12.29 -5.65 3.51
CA ARG A 90 -12.39 -6.41 2.25
C ARG A 90 -11.95 -7.87 2.40
N GLY A 91 -11.87 -8.38 3.63
CA GLY A 91 -11.73 -9.81 3.90
C GLY A 91 -10.33 -10.27 4.28
N ALA A 92 -9.32 -9.40 4.26
CA ALA A 92 -7.98 -9.74 4.74
C ALA A 92 -7.99 -10.05 6.26
N HIS A 93 -7.23 -11.06 6.67
CA HIS A 93 -7.10 -11.42 8.08
C HIS A 93 -6.19 -10.44 8.81
N LEU A 94 -5.11 -10.03 8.15
CA LEU A 94 -4.05 -9.17 8.64
C LEU A 94 -3.71 -8.13 7.57
N ALA A 95 -3.32 -6.93 7.99
CA ALA A 95 -2.68 -5.94 7.14
C ALA A 95 -1.32 -5.53 7.75
N VAL A 96 -0.31 -5.43 6.91
CA VAL A 96 1.04 -4.96 7.26
C VAL A 96 1.31 -3.68 6.48
N GLU A 97 1.77 -2.65 7.17
CA GLU A 97 2.11 -1.36 6.58
C GLU A 97 3.46 -0.92 7.12
N LEU A 98 4.49 -0.90 6.28
CA LEU A 98 5.77 -0.31 6.66
C LEU A 98 5.60 1.21 6.76
N LEU A 99 6.22 1.81 7.77
CA LEU A 99 6.02 3.21 8.12
C LEU A 99 7.17 4.12 7.66
N ASP A 100 8.17 3.58 6.95
CA ASP A 100 9.22 4.36 6.28
C ASP A 100 8.65 5.47 5.36
N PRO A 101 7.56 5.27 4.59
CA PRO A 101 6.94 6.36 3.83
C PRO A 101 6.43 7.54 4.68
N VAL A 102 6.11 7.26 5.96
CA VAL A 102 5.60 8.26 6.92
C VAL A 102 6.75 8.94 7.64
N LEU A 103 7.71 8.16 8.14
CA LEU A 103 8.77 8.58 9.07
C LEU A 103 10.12 8.87 8.39
N GLY A 104 10.29 8.46 7.14
CA GLY A 104 11.56 8.49 6.42
C GLY A 104 12.22 7.12 6.30
N GLU A 105 13.09 6.96 5.31
CA GLU A 105 13.82 5.71 5.08
C GLU A 105 14.65 5.28 6.29
N GLY A 106 14.57 3.99 6.64
CA GLY A 106 15.32 3.42 7.74
C GLY A 106 14.66 3.60 9.11
N ALA A 107 13.42 4.10 9.16
CA ALA A 107 12.65 4.17 10.39
C ALA A 107 12.43 2.79 11.01
N GLY A 108 12.29 1.75 10.18
CA GLY A 108 12.24 0.36 10.63
C GLY A 108 11.03 0.05 11.52
N LEU A 109 9.90 0.73 11.28
CA LEU A 109 8.63 0.51 11.98
C LEU A 109 7.57 0.00 11.02
N ALA A 110 6.64 -0.80 11.55
CA ALA A 110 5.47 -1.28 10.82
C ALA A 110 4.22 -1.23 11.69
N ALA A 111 3.07 -0.97 11.07
CA ALA A 111 1.76 -1.21 11.67
C ALA A 111 1.26 -2.60 11.26
N VAL A 112 0.95 -3.44 12.26
CA VAL A 112 0.38 -4.78 12.10
C VAL A 112 -1.06 -4.75 12.60
N SER A 113 -2.01 -4.81 11.67
CA SER A 113 -3.44 -4.62 11.95
C SER A 113 -4.21 -5.91 11.75
N LEU A 114 -4.94 -6.35 12.78
CA LEU A 114 -5.68 -7.61 12.79
C LEU A 114 -7.19 -7.38 12.62
N SER A 115 -7.81 -8.12 11.71
CA SER A 115 -9.27 -8.14 11.57
C SER A 115 -9.93 -8.94 12.71
N ARG A 116 -11.27 -8.94 12.76
CA ARG A 116 -12.01 -9.83 13.67
C ARG A 116 -11.80 -11.30 13.34
N ASP A 117 -11.74 -11.63 12.05
CA ASP A 117 -11.57 -12.99 11.55
C ASP A 117 -10.13 -13.51 11.68
N SER A 118 -9.16 -12.63 11.97
CA SER A 118 -7.78 -13.05 12.23
C SER A 118 -7.66 -14.07 13.37
N ARG A 119 -8.65 -14.13 14.28
CA ARG A 119 -8.73 -15.13 15.36
C ARG A 119 -8.81 -16.58 14.86
N ARG A 120 -9.17 -16.76 13.59
CA ARG A 120 -9.20 -18.07 12.92
C ARG A 120 -7.80 -18.53 12.48
N VAL A 121 -6.82 -17.64 12.48
CA VAL A 121 -5.42 -17.95 12.15
C VAL A 121 -4.71 -18.32 13.46
N ALA A 122 -4.44 -19.62 13.65
CA ALA A 122 -3.85 -20.14 14.86
C ALA A 122 -2.49 -19.48 15.18
N GLY A 123 -2.28 -19.09 16.44
CA GLY A 123 -1.02 -18.52 16.92
C GLY A 123 -0.72 -17.08 16.46
N LEU A 124 -1.58 -16.48 15.62
CA LEU A 124 -1.33 -15.14 15.08
C LEU A 124 -1.40 -14.05 16.16
N ASP A 125 -2.31 -14.18 17.13
CA ASP A 125 -2.42 -13.21 18.22
C ASP A 125 -1.15 -13.22 19.08
N GLU A 126 -0.69 -14.41 19.47
CA GLU A 126 0.51 -14.62 20.26
C GLU A 126 1.76 -14.16 19.52
N ALA A 127 1.87 -14.47 18.22
CA ALA A 127 2.98 -14.03 17.38
C ALA A 127 3.08 -12.51 17.31
N VAL A 128 1.94 -11.81 17.13
CA VAL A 128 1.90 -10.34 17.11
C VAL A 128 2.23 -9.74 18.48
N ASP A 129 1.76 -10.35 19.57
CA ASP A 129 2.06 -9.88 20.92
C ASP A 129 3.53 -10.17 21.34
N ALA A 130 4.22 -11.08 20.65
CA ALA A 130 5.66 -11.36 20.79
C ALA A 130 6.58 -10.46 19.92
N LEU A 131 6.00 -9.57 19.10
CA LEU A 131 6.78 -8.59 18.35
C LEU A 131 7.25 -7.43 19.23
N ASP A 132 8.42 -6.89 18.91
CA ASP A 132 9.00 -5.77 19.62
C ASP A 132 8.20 -4.49 19.31
N GLY A 133 7.45 -4.01 20.29
CA GLY A 133 6.66 -2.78 20.14
C GLY A 133 7.54 -1.54 19.96
N ALA A 134 7.01 -0.54 19.25
CA ALA A 134 7.63 0.79 19.19
C ALA A 134 7.71 1.44 20.59
N SER A 135 8.77 2.20 20.82
CA SER A 135 8.96 3.04 22.01
C SER A 135 8.00 4.23 22.03
N ALA A 136 7.85 4.87 23.19
CA ALA A 136 7.02 6.07 23.31
C ALA A 136 7.48 7.19 22.35
N GLY A 137 8.78 7.46 22.25
CA GLY A 137 9.31 8.49 21.34
C GLY A 137 9.10 8.17 19.86
N GLU A 138 9.18 6.89 19.46
CA GLU A 138 8.85 6.46 18.10
C GLU A 138 7.36 6.66 17.78
N LEU A 139 6.46 6.38 18.74
CA LEU A 139 5.03 6.63 18.59
C LEU A 139 4.71 8.12 18.51
N GLU A 140 5.39 8.97 19.30
CA GLU A 140 5.24 10.43 19.26
C GLU A 140 5.70 11.00 17.90
N ALA A 141 6.86 10.55 17.40
CA ALA A 141 7.36 10.93 16.08
C ALA A 141 6.38 10.52 14.96
N LEU A 142 5.82 9.31 15.07
CA LEU A 142 4.79 8.84 14.14
C LEU A 142 3.56 9.74 14.16
N VAL A 143 3.03 10.07 15.34
CA VAL A 143 1.88 10.97 15.49
C VAL A 143 2.14 12.32 14.84
N ALA A 144 3.33 12.90 15.07
CA ALA A 144 3.70 14.19 14.48
C ALA A 144 3.83 14.15 12.95
N ALA A 145 4.27 13.03 12.37
CA ALA A 145 4.50 12.88 10.94
C ALA A 145 3.23 12.59 10.11
N LEU A 146 2.22 11.94 10.71
CA LEU A 146 1.01 11.48 10.00
C LEU A 146 0.26 12.58 9.22
N PRO A 147 0.03 13.80 9.76
CA PRO A 147 -0.68 14.85 9.03
C PRO A 147 0.04 15.29 7.76
N ALA A 148 1.37 15.52 7.85
CA ALA A 148 2.16 15.93 6.70
C ALA A 148 2.27 14.79 5.66
N PHE A 149 2.33 13.54 6.12
CA PHE A 149 2.28 12.38 5.23
C PHE A 149 0.99 12.33 4.41
N ASP A 150 -0.19 12.48 5.03
CA ASP A 150 -1.45 12.40 4.27
C ASP A 150 -1.54 13.51 3.21
N LEU A 151 -1.11 14.73 3.52
CA LEU A 151 -1.04 15.82 2.54
C LEU A 151 -0.12 15.48 1.36
N ARG A 152 1.09 15.00 1.63
CA ARG A 152 2.05 14.60 0.58
C ARG A 152 1.51 13.43 -0.26
N ARG A 153 0.87 12.45 0.37
CA ARG A 153 0.27 11.29 -0.30
C ARG A 153 -0.85 11.72 -1.26
N ARG A 154 -1.77 12.58 -0.81
CA ARG A 154 -2.84 13.13 -1.67
C ARG A 154 -2.26 13.91 -2.85
N ALA A 155 -1.30 14.79 -2.60
CA ALA A 155 -0.64 15.55 -3.66
C ALA A 155 0.08 14.64 -4.68
N ALA A 156 0.71 13.56 -4.22
CA ALA A 156 1.34 12.57 -5.09
C ALA A 156 0.31 11.80 -5.95
N ASN A 157 -0.89 11.53 -5.42
CA ASN A 157 -1.97 10.92 -6.18
C ASN A 157 -2.50 11.87 -7.27
N ASP A 158 -2.68 13.15 -6.94
CA ASP A 158 -3.13 14.16 -7.91
C ASP A 158 -2.10 14.34 -9.03
N GLU A 159 -0.81 14.40 -8.69
CA GLU A 159 0.29 14.43 -9.65
C GLU A 159 0.31 13.18 -10.55
N ALA A 160 0.08 11.99 -9.98
CA ALA A 160 0.01 10.75 -10.75
C ALA A 160 -1.16 10.74 -11.75
N MET A 161 -2.32 11.25 -11.37
CA MET A 161 -3.44 11.41 -12.31
C MET A 161 -3.09 12.35 -13.47
N VAL A 162 -2.43 13.48 -13.19
CA VAL A 162 -1.98 14.41 -14.25
C VAL A 162 -1.01 13.70 -15.21
N VAL A 163 -0.01 12.99 -14.67
CA VAL A 163 0.97 12.25 -15.47
C VAL A 163 0.30 11.15 -16.29
N ALA A 164 -0.62 10.38 -15.70
CA ALA A 164 -1.34 9.31 -16.39
C ALA A 164 -2.16 9.87 -17.56
N CYS A 165 -2.93 10.94 -17.33
CA CYS A 165 -3.71 11.61 -18.39
C CYS A 165 -2.82 12.13 -19.53
N TYR A 166 -1.65 12.70 -19.22
CA TYR A 166 -0.70 13.13 -20.23
C TYR A 166 -0.13 11.96 -21.03
N LEU A 167 0.39 10.92 -20.36
CA LEU A 167 0.99 9.75 -21.02
C LEU A 167 -0.03 8.98 -21.87
N ARG A 168 -1.31 8.95 -21.46
CA ARG A 168 -2.40 8.32 -22.22
C ARG A 168 -2.56 8.92 -23.62
N CYS A 169 -2.26 10.20 -23.78
CA CYS A 169 -2.42 10.93 -25.04
C CYS A 169 -1.11 11.03 -25.84
N HIS A 170 0.01 10.51 -25.32
CA HIS A 170 1.32 10.72 -25.93
C HIS A 170 1.64 9.65 -26.98
N PRO A 171 2.01 10.02 -28.23
CA PRO A 171 2.15 9.07 -29.35
C PRO A 171 3.26 8.03 -29.18
N ALA A 172 4.30 8.32 -28.39
CA ALA A 172 5.36 7.36 -28.10
C ALA A 172 4.95 6.28 -27.08
N VAL A 173 3.79 6.39 -26.42
CA VAL A 173 3.34 5.46 -25.38
C VAL A 173 2.43 4.40 -26.02
N SER A 174 2.80 3.12 -25.86
CA SER A 174 2.06 1.97 -26.39
C SER A 174 1.25 1.21 -25.33
N GLY A 175 1.54 1.44 -24.06
CA GLY A 175 0.83 0.85 -22.94
C GLY A 175 0.93 1.73 -21.70
N LEU A 176 -0.13 1.72 -20.90
CA LEU A 176 -0.24 2.53 -19.69
C LEU A 176 -0.97 1.74 -18.62
N ARG A 177 -0.50 1.83 -17.38
CA ARG A 177 -1.12 1.27 -16.18
C ARG A 177 -1.16 2.33 -15.10
N TYR A 178 -2.38 2.70 -14.74
CA TYR A 178 -2.68 3.57 -13.62
C TYR A 178 -4.11 3.22 -13.16
N PRO A 179 -4.29 2.56 -11.99
CA PRO A 179 -5.60 2.08 -11.57
C PRO A 179 -6.68 3.17 -11.41
N GLY A 180 -6.30 4.45 -11.40
CA GLY A 180 -7.24 5.57 -11.41
C GLY A 180 -7.86 5.89 -12.76
N LEU A 181 -7.33 5.38 -13.87
CA LEU A 181 -7.92 5.58 -15.19
C LEU A 181 -9.11 4.63 -15.41
N PRO A 182 -10.24 5.09 -15.97
CA PRO A 182 -11.42 4.24 -16.20
C PRO A 182 -11.20 3.04 -17.12
N ASP A 183 -10.18 3.10 -17.99
CA ASP A 183 -9.80 2.05 -18.93
C ASP A 183 -8.67 1.15 -18.41
N ASP A 184 -8.16 1.37 -17.18
CA ASP A 184 -7.25 0.42 -16.55
C ASP A 184 -8.01 -0.86 -16.15
N PRO A 185 -7.47 -2.06 -16.44
CA PRO A 185 -8.16 -3.32 -16.11
C PRO A 185 -8.44 -3.49 -14.61
N ASP A 186 -7.67 -2.83 -13.73
CA ASP A 186 -7.86 -2.92 -12.28
C ASP A 186 -8.74 -1.78 -11.74
N HIS A 187 -9.30 -0.90 -12.59
CA HIS A 187 -10.03 0.30 -12.14
C HIS A 187 -11.19 -0.02 -11.18
N GLU A 188 -11.99 -1.05 -11.48
CA GLU A 188 -13.11 -1.43 -10.61
C GLU A 188 -12.63 -1.95 -9.24
N ALA A 189 -11.57 -2.75 -9.22
CA ALA A 189 -10.98 -3.26 -7.98
C ALA A 189 -10.38 -2.11 -7.16
N ALA A 190 -9.69 -1.18 -7.85
CA ALA A 190 -9.10 0.01 -7.25
C ALA A 190 -10.17 0.95 -6.68
N ALA A 191 -11.24 1.25 -7.42
CA ALA A 191 -12.34 2.09 -6.96
C ALA A 191 -13.10 1.47 -5.77
N ALA A 192 -13.11 0.13 -5.67
CA ALA A 192 -13.71 -0.56 -4.53
C ALA A 192 -12.80 -0.59 -3.29
N LEU A 193 -11.48 -0.63 -3.46
CA LEU A 193 -10.53 -0.80 -2.35
C LEU A 193 -9.93 0.53 -1.87
N LEU A 194 -9.58 1.40 -2.80
CA LEU A 194 -8.82 2.62 -2.55
C LEU A 194 -9.75 3.81 -2.30
N PHE A 195 -9.27 4.75 -1.48
CA PHE A 195 -9.93 6.03 -1.24
C PHE A 195 -8.89 7.15 -1.14
N ASP A 196 -9.34 8.39 -1.33
CA ASP A 196 -8.46 9.57 -1.35
C ASP A 196 -7.31 9.45 -2.36
N GLY A 197 -7.57 8.83 -3.52
CA GLY A 197 -6.69 8.69 -4.68
C GLY A 197 -6.25 7.26 -5.00
N PHE A 198 -5.58 7.08 -6.14
CA PHE A 198 -5.22 5.77 -6.71
C PHE A 198 -3.72 5.43 -6.61
N GLY A 199 -3.00 6.17 -5.76
CA GLY A 199 -1.59 6.00 -5.50
C GLY A 199 -0.67 6.83 -6.41
N PRO A 200 0.64 6.82 -6.11
CA PRO A 200 1.60 7.76 -6.68
C PRO A 200 2.37 7.20 -7.88
N LEU A 201 2.08 5.98 -8.32
CA LEU A 201 2.86 5.29 -9.36
C LEU A 201 2.08 5.24 -10.66
N VAL A 202 2.76 5.59 -11.76
CA VAL A 202 2.25 5.42 -13.13
C VAL A 202 3.28 4.60 -13.90
N ASP A 203 2.86 3.49 -14.48
CA ASP A 203 3.72 2.68 -15.34
C ASP A 203 3.28 2.77 -16.78
N PHE A 204 4.23 2.91 -17.70
CA PHE A 204 3.96 3.01 -19.12
C PHE A 204 4.99 2.22 -19.93
N ARG A 205 4.66 1.93 -21.18
CA ARG A 205 5.54 1.29 -22.15
C ARG A 205 5.69 2.18 -23.37
N LEU A 206 6.89 2.19 -23.94
CA LEU A 206 7.16 2.87 -25.20
C LEU A 206 6.75 2.00 -26.39
N ALA A 207 6.46 2.62 -27.53
CA ALA A 207 6.24 1.91 -28.78
C ALA A 207 7.50 1.10 -29.15
N GLY A 208 7.31 -0.18 -29.49
CA GLY A 208 8.42 -1.08 -29.78
C GLY A 208 9.15 -1.66 -28.56
N GLU A 209 8.82 -1.23 -27.34
CA GLU A 209 9.44 -1.73 -26.11
C GLU A 209 8.54 -2.71 -25.33
N ALA A 210 9.17 -3.75 -24.80
CA ALA A 210 8.52 -4.75 -23.94
C ALA A 210 8.54 -4.33 -22.45
N SER A 211 9.55 -3.59 -22.01
CA SER A 211 9.75 -3.21 -20.62
C SER A 211 8.85 -2.06 -20.18
N TRP A 212 8.31 -2.18 -18.97
CA TRP A 212 7.62 -1.08 -18.30
C TRP A 212 8.63 -0.05 -17.79
N CYS A 213 8.26 1.22 -17.90
CA CYS A 213 8.91 2.37 -17.28
C CYS A 213 8.01 2.92 -16.18
N ARG A 214 8.60 3.28 -15.04
CA ARG A 214 7.87 3.83 -13.90
C ARG A 214 8.09 5.32 -13.73
N VAL A 215 7.01 6.03 -13.41
CA VAL A 215 7.04 7.37 -12.83
C VAL A 215 6.51 7.29 -11.41
N ALA A 216 7.34 7.69 -10.44
CA ALA A 216 6.94 7.87 -9.05
C ALA A 216 6.66 9.37 -8.81
N CYS A 217 5.47 9.68 -8.35
CA CYS A 217 4.98 11.04 -8.10
C CYS A 217 5.13 11.41 -6.62
N GLY A 218 5.06 12.70 -6.31
CA GLY A 218 5.25 13.25 -4.97
C GLY A 218 6.25 14.41 -4.89
N GLY A 219 6.66 14.97 -6.03
CA GLY A 219 7.59 16.11 -6.09
C GLY A 219 6.90 17.46 -5.91
N GLY A 220 5.56 17.51 -6.02
CA GLY A 220 4.78 18.75 -5.90
C GLY A 220 4.87 19.66 -7.13
N ASP A 221 5.39 19.16 -8.26
CA ASP A 221 5.54 19.90 -9.52
C ASP A 221 5.14 19.01 -10.70
N ALA A 222 3.83 18.74 -10.81
CA ALA A 222 3.27 17.92 -11.87
C ALA A 222 3.60 18.48 -13.27
N ARG A 223 3.61 19.81 -13.42
CA ARG A 223 3.91 20.46 -14.69
C ARG A 223 5.37 20.24 -15.10
N GLY A 224 6.31 20.47 -14.21
CA GLY A 224 7.72 20.20 -14.49
C GLY A 224 7.99 18.71 -14.69
N LEU A 225 7.27 17.82 -13.99
CA LEU A 225 7.35 16.39 -14.23
C LEU A 225 6.90 16.02 -15.66
N VAL A 226 5.76 16.53 -16.11
CA VAL A 226 5.28 16.35 -17.49
C VAL A 226 6.28 16.93 -18.50
N ALA A 227 6.82 18.13 -18.27
CA ALA A 227 7.81 18.72 -19.18
C ALA A 227 9.10 17.89 -19.29
N ARG A 228 9.57 17.30 -18.18
CA ARG A 228 10.71 16.38 -18.19
C ARG A 228 10.40 15.07 -18.91
N LEU A 229 9.17 14.56 -18.76
CA LEU A 229 8.71 13.38 -19.48
C LEU A 229 8.67 13.65 -20.99
N GLU A 230 8.05 14.73 -21.44
CA GLU A 230 8.03 15.18 -22.84
C GLU A 230 9.45 15.24 -23.42
N ALA A 231 10.36 15.94 -22.75
CA ALA A 231 11.75 16.04 -23.21
C ALA A 231 12.49 14.69 -23.26
N ARG A 232 12.09 13.70 -22.45
CA ARG A 232 12.63 12.34 -22.52
C ARG A 232 12.03 11.56 -23.69
N LEU A 233 10.71 11.61 -23.85
CA LEU A 233 9.98 10.85 -24.87
C LEU A 233 10.31 11.34 -26.29
N CYS A 234 10.43 12.66 -26.50
CA CYS A 234 10.86 13.23 -27.78
C CYS A 234 12.28 12.81 -28.19
N ARG A 235 13.17 12.50 -27.22
CA ARG A 235 14.55 12.02 -27.53
C ARG A 235 14.62 10.54 -27.88
N GLN A 236 13.60 9.76 -27.51
CA GLN A 236 13.53 8.31 -27.75
C GLN A 236 12.70 7.96 -28.99
N GLY A 237 11.93 8.92 -29.53
CA GLY A 237 11.12 8.78 -30.75
C GLY A 237 11.76 9.33 -32.04
N CYS A 238 13.01 9.83 -31.97
CA CYS A 238 13.86 10.16 -33.12
C CYS A 238 14.90 9.06 -33.32
#